data_AF-A0A0Q5S3I5-F1
#
_entry.id   AF-A0A0Q5S3I5-F1
#
_cell.length_a   1.000
_cell.length_b   1.000
_cell.length_c   1.000
_cell.angle_alpha   90.00
_cell.angle_beta   90.00
_cell.angle_gamma   90.00
#
_symmetry.space_group_name_H-M   'P 1'
#
loop_
_entity.id
_entity.type
_entity.pdbx_description
1 polymer ?
#
loop_
_entity_poly.entity_id
_entity_poly.type
_entity_poly.pdbx_seq_one_letter_code
_entity_poly.pdbx_strand_id
1 'polypeptide(L)'
;MFALFTWPGYQERMTKKIDTAARDLIRAIEKHAQLSGLKPVPPKKVARAAVELRGATAAYTAVVEERTGQVNPFIDVLDAGTVDSLVRERDRLAKKARKAEKS
;
A
#
# COMPACT_ATOMS: atom_id res chain seq x y z
N MET A 1 -30.46 5.56 -3.91
CA MET A 1 -30.49 7.01 -3.68
C MET A 1 -29.82 7.27 -2.33
N PHE A 2 -28.47 7.36 -2.31
CA PHE A 2 -27.72 7.68 -1.10
C PHE A 2 -27.54 9.20 -1.05
N ALA A 3 -28.37 9.88 -0.26
CA ALA A 3 -28.15 11.27 0.06
C ALA A 3 -26.91 11.35 0.97
N LEU A 4 -25.76 11.65 0.36
CA LEU A 4 -24.55 12.03 1.08
C LEU A 4 -24.88 13.29 1.88
N PHE A 5 -24.93 13.13 3.19
CA PHE A 5 -25.05 14.19 4.17
C PHE A 5 -23.76 15.03 4.12
N THR A 6 -23.67 15.98 3.19
CA THR A 6 -22.54 16.89 3.04
C THR A 6 -22.58 17.94 4.15
N TRP A 7 -22.30 17.51 5.39
CA TRP A 7 -22.02 18.42 6.48
C TRP A 7 -20.68 19.12 6.20
N PRO A 8 -20.58 20.46 6.21
CA PRO A 8 -19.34 21.18 5.89
C PRO A 8 -18.13 20.70 6.71
N GLY A 9 -18.34 20.36 7.98
CA GLY A 9 -17.29 19.85 8.87
C GLY A 9 -16.87 18.38 8.67
N TYR A 10 -17.58 17.60 7.84
CA TYR A 10 -17.16 16.25 7.45
C TYR A 10 -16.07 16.32 6.37
N GLN A 11 -16.24 17.21 5.40
CA GLN A 11 -15.27 17.42 4.33
C GLN A 11 -13.93 17.94 4.88
N GLU A 12 -13.96 18.90 5.81
CA GLU A 12 -12.76 19.46 6.42
C GLU A 12 -11.98 18.42 7.27
N ARG A 13 -12.69 17.59 8.05
CA ARG A 13 -12.07 16.53 8.87
C ARG A 13 -11.40 15.46 8.02
N MET A 14 -12.02 15.08 6.91
CA MET A 14 -11.51 14.01 6.05
C MET A 14 -10.40 14.50 5.10
N THR A 15 -10.35 15.79 4.73
CA THR A 15 -9.18 16.37 4.01
C THR A 15 -7.94 16.36 4.90
N LYS A 16 -8.11 16.72 6.19
CA LYS A 16 -7.05 16.58 7.19
C LYS A 16 -6.53 15.14 7.32
N LYS A 17 -7.36 14.13 7.06
CA LYS A 17 -6.92 12.71 7.08
C LYS A 17 -6.04 12.36 5.89
N ILE A 18 -6.38 12.81 4.67
CA ILE A 18 -5.51 12.62 3.50
C ILE A 18 -4.16 13.30 3.75
N ASP A 19 -4.17 14.56 4.22
CA ASP A 19 -2.94 15.31 4.48
C ASP A 19 -2.07 14.64 5.55
N THR A 20 -2.69 14.13 6.62
CA THR A 20 -1.97 13.38 7.66
C THR A 20 -1.36 12.10 7.10
N ALA A 21 -2.14 11.31 6.39
CA ALA A 21 -1.66 10.06 5.80
C ALA A 21 -0.54 10.30 4.77
N ALA A 22 -0.63 11.38 3.98
CA ALA A 22 0.42 11.77 3.03
C ALA A 22 1.72 12.13 3.76
N ARG A 23 1.64 12.91 4.84
CA ARG A 23 2.82 13.26 5.66
C ARG A 23 3.47 12.03 6.28
N ASP A 24 2.67 11.10 6.80
CA ASP A 24 3.18 9.87 7.40
C ASP A 24 3.84 8.96 6.36
N LEU A 25 3.28 8.89 5.16
CA LEU A 25 3.90 8.20 4.03
C LEU A 25 5.25 8.82 3.65
N ILE A 26 5.33 10.14 3.51
CA ILE A 26 6.58 10.84 3.20
C ILE A 26 7.65 10.54 4.25
N ARG A 27 7.30 10.63 5.54
CA ARG A 27 8.23 10.31 6.64
C ARG A 27 8.74 8.87 6.58
N ALA A 28 7.87 7.91 6.23
CA ALA A 28 8.27 6.52 6.11
C ALA A 28 9.21 6.29 4.91
N ILE A 29 8.97 6.98 3.78
CA ILE A 29 9.85 6.96 2.61
C ILE A 29 11.23 7.52 2.96
N GLU A 30 11.28 8.69 3.59
CA GLU A 30 12.52 9.35 4.02
C GLU A 30 13.32 8.45 4.96
N LYS A 31 12.67 7.86 5.97
CA LYS A 31 13.31 6.94 6.92
C LYS A 31 13.87 5.70 6.23
N HIS A 32 13.11 5.11 5.30
CA HIS A 32 13.59 3.96 4.54
C HIS A 32 14.77 4.34 3.64
N ALA A 33 14.71 5.47 2.94
CA ALA A 33 15.80 5.97 2.10
C ALA A 33 17.08 6.24 2.91
N GLN A 34 16.97 6.88 4.07
CA GLN A 34 18.10 7.13 4.98
C GLN A 34 18.76 5.83 5.43
N LEU A 35 17.97 4.84 5.88
CA LEU A 35 18.51 3.58 6.39
C LEU A 35 19.05 2.66 5.30
N SER A 36 18.50 2.73 4.10
CA SER A 36 18.93 1.91 2.95
C SER A 36 20.15 2.51 2.22
N GLY A 37 20.30 3.84 2.24
CA GLY A 37 21.41 4.54 1.61
C GLY A 37 22.68 4.66 2.46
N LEU A 38 22.60 4.48 3.78
CA LEU A 38 23.75 4.58 4.68
C LEU A 38 24.40 3.20 4.96
N LYS A 39 25.73 3.12 4.83
CA LYS A 39 26.54 1.99 5.34
C LYS A 39 27.34 2.44 6.59
N PRO A 40 27.48 1.60 7.63
CA PRO A 40 26.88 0.28 7.84
C PRO A 40 25.62 0.36 8.72
N VAL A 41 24.43 0.11 8.14
CA VAL A 41 23.17 -0.06 8.89
C VAL A 41 22.83 -1.55 9.00
N PRO A 42 22.43 -2.06 10.19
CA PRO A 42 22.00 -3.45 10.33
C PRO A 42 20.81 -3.80 9.41
N PRO A 43 20.84 -4.93 8.68
CA PRO A 43 19.75 -5.34 7.78
C PRO A 43 18.37 -5.39 8.44
N LYS A 44 18.33 -5.76 9.73
CA LYS A 44 17.10 -5.78 10.53
C LYS A 44 16.45 -4.39 10.65
N LYS A 45 17.23 -3.31 10.71
CA LYS A 45 16.71 -1.94 10.77
C LYS A 45 16.10 -1.52 9.43
N VAL A 46 16.77 -1.85 8.32
CA VAL A 46 16.25 -1.61 6.97
C VAL A 46 14.94 -2.38 6.76
N ALA A 47 14.90 -3.66 7.15
CA ALA A 47 13.71 -4.50 7.04
C ALA A 47 12.53 -3.93 7.85
N ARG A 48 12.76 -3.44 9.07
CA ARG A 48 11.73 -2.77 9.87
C ARG A 48 11.20 -1.50 9.19
N ALA A 49 12.09 -0.65 8.69
CA ALA A 49 11.70 0.55 7.96
C ALA A 49 10.89 0.22 6.70
N ALA A 50 11.21 -0.88 6.00
CA ALA A 50 10.43 -1.35 4.85
C ALA A 50 9.01 -1.82 5.25
N VAL A 51 8.85 -2.44 6.43
CA VAL A 51 7.53 -2.81 6.96
C VAL A 51 6.71 -1.57 7.32
N GLU A 52 7.32 -0.58 7.99
CA GLU A 52 6.66 0.68 8.30
C GLU A 52 6.22 1.43 7.05
N LEU A 53 7.09 1.49 6.02
CA LEU A 53 6.76 2.08 4.72
C LEU A 53 5.53 1.42 4.09
N ARG A 54 5.48 0.08 4.05
CA ARG A 54 4.31 -0.65 3.53
C ARG A 54 3.02 -0.31 4.29
N GLY A 55 3.10 -0.20 5.62
CA GLY A 55 1.97 0.19 6.45
C GLY A 55 1.46 1.59 6.12
N ALA A 56 2.36 2.57 5.99
CA ALA A 56 2.01 3.94 5.65
C ALA A 56 1.42 4.04 4.23
N THR A 57 1.96 3.29 3.26
CA THR A 57 1.40 3.19 1.90
C THR A 57 -0.04 2.66 1.94
N ALA A 58 -0.27 1.55 2.65
CA ALA A 58 -1.61 0.97 2.76
C ALA A 58 -2.62 1.94 3.40
N ALA A 59 -2.20 2.66 4.45
CA ALA A 59 -3.04 3.65 5.11
C ALA A 59 -3.39 4.82 4.18
N TYR A 60 -2.42 5.38 3.46
CA TYR A 60 -2.68 6.46 2.49
C TYR A 60 -3.61 5.99 1.37
N THR A 61 -3.32 4.83 0.77
CA THR A 61 -4.15 4.24 -0.27
C THR A 61 -5.61 4.07 0.17
N ALA A 62 -5.83 3.54 1.38
CA ALA A 62 -7.19 3.34 1.91
C ALA A 62 -7.95 4.67 2.06
N VAL A 63 -7.28 5.71 2.55
CA VAL A 63 -7.89 7.05 2.71
C VAL A 63 -8.18 7.70 1.34
N VAL A 64 -7.32 7.51 0.35
CA VAL A 64 -7.56 8.00 -1.02
C VAL A 64 -8.73 7.26 -1.66
N GLU A 65 -8.76 5.93 -1.60
CA GLU A 65 -9.84 5.11 -2.14
C GLU A 65 -11.19 5.47 -1.52
N GLU A 66 -11.25 5.64 -0.19
CA GLU A 66 -12.45 6.09 0.53
C GLU A 66 -12.97 7.45 0.01
N ARG A 67 -12.09 8.34 -0.47
CA ARG A 67 -12.42 9.73 -0.81
C ARG A 67 -12.68 9.97 -2.28
N THR A 68 -11.89 9.35 -3.15
CA THR A 68 -11.97 9.57 -4.60
C THR A 68 -12.66 8.42 -5.32
N GLY A 69 -12.87 7.28 -4.65
CA GLY A 69 -13.29 6.04 -5.28
C GLY A 69 -12.24 5.47 -6.25
N GLN A 70 -11.06 6.08 -6.31
CA GLN A 70 -9.96 5.59 -7.14
C GLN A 70 -9.23 4.49 -6.39
N VAL A 71 -9.11 3.34 -7.05
CA VAL A 71 -8.29 2.22 -6.57
C VAL A 71 -6.84 2.69 -6.48
N ASN A 72 -6.10 2.09 -5.54
CA ASN A 72 -4.70 2.36 -5.18
C ASN A 72 -3.91 3.26 -6.15
N PRO A 73 -3.54 4.50 -5.74
CA PRO A 73 -2.87 5.47 -6.62
C PRO A 73 -1.44 5.06 -7.01
N PHE A 74 -0.86 4.03 -6.39
CA PHE A 74 0.47 3.52 -6.70
C PHE A 74 0.46 2.32 -7.65
N ILE A 75 -0.72 1.81 -7.98
CA ILE A 75 -0.87 0.73 -8.95
C ILE A 75 -1.45 1.37 -10.21
N ASP A 76 -0.66 1.44 -11.28
CA ASP A 76 -1.23 1.62 -12.61
C ASP A 76 -2.26 0.51 -12.78
N VAL A 77 -3.52 0.89 -13.06
CA VAL A 77 -4.64 -0.05 -13.14
C VAL A 77 -4.22 -1.19 -14.08
N LEU A 78 -3.87 -2.34 -13.51
CA LEU A 78 -3.49 -3.49 -14.28
C LEU A 78 -4.70 -3.88 -15.13
N ASP A 79 -4.50 -4.01 -16.43
CA ASP A 79 -5.57 -4.51 -17.28
C ASP A 79 -5.98 -5.91 -16.82
N ALA A 80 -7.25 -6.25 -17.05
CA ALA A 80 -7.82 -7.51 -16.59
C ALA A 80 -7.02 -8.74 -17.08
N GLY A 81 -6.40 -8.67 -18.26
CA GLY A 81 -5.57 -9.76 -18.81
C GLY A 81 -4.27 -9.97 -18.03
N THR A 82 -3.64 -8.89 -17.57
CA THR A 82 -2.45 -8.96 -16.71
C THR A 82 -2.79 -9.54 -15.34
N VAL A 83 -3.90 -9.11 -14.72
CA VAL A 83 -4.37 -9.66 -13.44
C VAL A 83 -4.63 -11.16 -13.55
N ASP A 84 -5.34 -11.60 -14.58
CA ASP A 84 -5.62 -13.02 -14.83
C ASP A 84 -4.34 -13.84 -15.00
N SER A 85 -3.35 -13.29 -15.69
CA SER A 85 -2.06 -13.95 -15.89
C SER A 85 -1.31 -14.15 -14.57
N LEU A 86 -1.28 -13.12 -13.71
CA LEU A 86 -0.65 -13.19 -12.39
C LEU A 86 -1.38 -14.17 -11.45
N VAL A 87 -2.71 -14.21 -11.49
CA VAL A 87 -3.51 -15.18 -10.72
C VAL A 87 -3.18 -16.61 -11.13
N ARG A 88 -3.10 -16.89 -12.44
CA ARG A 88 -2.71 -18.20 -12.96
C ARG A 88 -1.29 -18.58 -12.53
N GLU A 89 -0.37 -17.62 -12.54
CA GLU A 89 1.00 -17.85 -12.10
C GLU A 89 1.07 -18.18 -10.60
N ARG A 90 0.40 -17.40 -9.75
CA ARG A 90 0.26 -17.66 -8.31
C ARG A 90 -0.27 -19.07 -8.04
N ASP A 91 -1.33 -19.47 -8.75
CA ASP A 91 -1.95 -20.78 -8.55
C ASP A 91 -1.03 -21.93 -9.00
N ARG A 92 -0.23 -21.73 -10.05
CA ARG A 92 0.80 -22.69 -10.47
C ARG A 92 1.89 -22.84 -9.41
N LEU A 93 2.36 -21.74 -8.84
CA LEU A 93 3.38 -21.75 -7.77
C LEU A 93 2.84 -22.43 -6.50
N ALA A 94 1.60 -22.13 -6.10
CA ALA A 94 0.95 -22.80 -4.96
C ALA A 94 0.84 -24.31 -5.18
N LYS A 95 0.49 -24.76 -6.39
CA LYS A 95 0.46 -26.19 -6.75
C LYS A 95 1.85 -26.83 -6.69
N LYS A 96 2.90 -26.14 -7.15
CA LYS A 96 4.28 -26.62 -7.07
C LYS A 96 4.75 -26.75 -5.62
N ALA A 97 4.49 -25.74 -4.78
CA ALA A 97 4.83 -25.76 -3.36
C ALA A 97 4.17 -26.95 -2.64
N ARG A 98 2.86 -27.19 -2.86
CA ARG A 98 2.14 -28.35 -2.30
C ARG A 98 2.66 -29.70 -2.78
N LYS A 99 3.23 -29.79 -3.98
CA LYS A 99 3.85 -31.02 -4.49
C LYS A 99 5.22 -31.26 -3.86
N ALA A 100 6.00 -30.19 -3.68
CA ALA A 100 7.31 -30.25 -3.03
C ALA A 100 7.20 -30.62 -1.53
N GLU A 101 6.13 -30.22 -0.85
CA GLU A 101 5.87 -30.59 0.55
C GLU A 101 5.40 -32.05 0.72
N LYS A 102 4.93 -32.69 -0.37
CA LYS A 102 4.44 -34.08 -0.37
C LYS A 102 5.45 -35.10 -0.91
N SER A 103 6.62 -34.65 -1.37
CA SER A 103 7.75 -35.50 -1.77
C SER A 103 8.80 -35.50 -0.66
#